data_AF-A0A7X7ECG4-F1
#
_entry.id   AF-A0A7X7ECG4-F1
#
_cell.length_a   1.000
_cell.length_b   1.000
_cell.length_c   1.000
_cell.angle_alpha   90.00
_cell.angle_beta   90.00
_cell.angle_gamma   90.00
#
_symmetry.space_group_name_H-M   'P 1'
#
loop_
_entity.id
_entity.type
_entity.pdbx_description
1 polymer ?
#
loop_
_entity_poly.entity_id
_entity_poly.type
_entity_poly.pdbx_seq_one_letter_code
_entity_poly.pdbx_strand_id
1 'polypeptide(L)'
;MEKTTSQRLFSWFDDRIHIVFIIPAMAVLLGLVVYPLFFNVNLSLHKVNMLNFTSSNWKFVGLDNFIKTLGDKTVTDALVRTFVFMLVTVSGQLVLGMIGALTLNTALKGRGLLTVV
;
A
#
# COMPACT_ATOMS: atom_id res chain seq x y z
N MET A 1 14.13 -41.79 27.39
CA MET A 1 15.19 -41.17 26.57
C MET A 1 14.69 -39.81 26.14
N GLU A 2 15.20 -38.78 26.79
CA GLU A 2 14.75 -37.39 26.75
C GLU A 2 15.22 -36.74 25.44
N LYS A 3 14.28 -36.33 24.56
CA LYS A 3 14.65 -35.62 23.32
C LYS A 3 15.22 -34.26 23.70
N THR A 4 16.54 -34.15 23.63
CA THR A 4 17.33 -32.93 23.85
C THR A 4 16.68 -31.73 23.15
N THR A 5 16.43 -30.65 23.88
CA THR A 5 15.78 -29.41 23.42
C THR A 5 16.29 -28.89 22.07
N SER A 6 17.57 -29.13 21.75
CA SER A 6 18.20 -28.79 20.48
C SER A 6 17.58 -29.50 19.26
N GLN A 7 17.12 -30.75 19.38
CA GLN A 7 16.50 -31.47 18.26
C GLN A 7 15.07 -31.01 17.95
N ARG A 8 14.35 -30.50 18.96
CA ARG A 8 13.00 -29.93 18.79
C ARG A 8 13.03 -28.55 18.12
N LEU A 9 14.07 -27.77 18.42
CA LEU A 9 14.30 -26.47 17.77
C LEU A 9 14.61 -26.67 16.28
N PHE A 10 15.53 -27.58 15.94
CA PHE A 10 15.89 -27.84 14.54
C PHE A 10 14.71 -28.35 13.69
N SER A 11 13.88 -29.26 14.18
CA SER A 11 12.69 -29.71 13.43
C SER A 11 11.64 -28.61 13.23
N TRP A 12 11.49 -27.71 14.21
CA TRP A 12 10.60 -26.55 14.08
C TRP A 12 11.13 -25.53 13.06
N PHE A 13 12.46 -25.32 13.02
CA PHE A 13 13.11 -24.48 12.02
C PHE A 13 12.98 -25.06 10.60
N ASP A 14 13.07 -26.39 10.41
CA ASP A 14 12.85 -27.04 9.10
C ASP A 14 11.40 -26.89 8.63
N ASP A 15 10.41 -27.14 9.50
CA ASP A 15 8.98 -27.04 9.16
C ASP A 15 8.49 -25.58 8.93
N ARG A 16 9.31 -24.59 9.28
CA ARG A 16 8.98 -23.15 9.22
C ARG A 16 10.07 -22.31 8.57
N ILE A 17 11.01 -22.94 7.87
CA ILE A 17 12.21 -22.27 7.34
C ILE A 17 11.82 -21.09 6.43
N HIS A 18 10.78 -21.27 5.61
CA HIS A 18 10.22 -20.22 4.76
C HIS A 18 9.83 -18.96 5.55
N ILE A 19 9.20 -19.11 6.72
CA ILE A 19 8.75 -18.00 7.55
C ILE A 19 9.94 -17.33 8.24
N VAL A 20 10.88 -18.11 8.77
CA VAL A 20 12.07 -17.60 9.46
C VAL A 20 12.93 -16.74 8.53
N PHE A 21 13.09 -17.14 7.27
CA PHE A 21 13.85 -16.36 6.28
C PHE A 21 13.11 -15.11 5.80
N ILE A 22 11.77 -15.12 5.76
CA ILE A 22 10.97 -13.97 5.31
C ILE A 22 10.78 -12.92 6.42
N ILE A 23 10.69 -13.34 7.69
CA ILE A 23 10.48 -12.44 8.85
C ILE A 23 11.42 -11.22 8.86
N PRO A 24 12.76 -11.34 8.75
CA PRO A 24 13.64 -10.17 8.82
C PRO A 24 13.41 -9.20 7.66
N ALA A 25 13.18 -9.71 6.45
CA ALA A 25 12.86 -8.88 5.30
C ALA A 25 11.51 -8.15 5.48
N MET A 26 10.47 -8.87 5.93
CA MET A 26 9.17 -8.29 6.27
C MET A 26 9.26 -7.26 7.39
N ALA A 27 10.04 -7.51 8.44
CA ALA A 27 10.20 -6.60 9.55
C ALA A 27 10.86 -5.28 9.10
N VAL A 28 11.87 -5.34 8.24
CA VAL A 28 12.50 -4.15 7.68
C VAL A 28 11.53 -3.39 6.77
N LEU A 29 10.83 -4.08 5.86
CA LEU A 29 9.85 -3.46 4.96
C LEU A 29 8.71 -2.81 5.74
N LEU A 30 8.15 -3.52 6.73
CA LEU A 30 7.11 -2.98 7.60
C LEU A 30 7.65 -1.80 8.41
N GLY A 31 8.85 -1.90 8.98
CA GLY A 31 9.47 -0.78 9.69
C GLY A 31 9.59 0.47 8.81
N LEU A 32 10.07 0.31 7.57
CA LEU A 32 10.22 1.40 6.60
C LEU A 32 8.90 2.02 6.16
N VAL A 33 7.80 1.27 6.12
CA VAL A 33 6.48 1.78 5.73
C VAL A 33 5.73 2.35 6.93
N VAL A 34 5.68 1.59 8.02
CA VAL A 34 4.88 1.88 9.22
C VAL A 34 5.46 3.06 9.99
N TYR A 35 6.79 3.15 10.13
CA TYR A 35 7.43 4.26 10.83
C TYR A 35 7.08 5.65 10.23
N PRO A 36 7.30 5.91 8.92
CA PRO A 36 6.93 7.21 8.35
C PRO A 36 5.42 7.41 8.31
N LEU A 37 4.60 6.36 8.22
CA LEU A 37 3.15 6.50 8.32
C LEU A 37 2.72 7.06 9.69
N PHE A 38 3.23 6.49 10.79
CA PHE A 38 2.96 7.01 12.13
C PHE A 38 3.47 8.44 12.29
N PHE A 39 4.66 8.73 11.77
CA PHE A 39 5.19 10.09 11.78
C PHE A 39 4.29 11.06 11.01
N ASN A 40 3.80 10.68 9.83
CA ASN A 40 2.87 11.49 9.02
C ASN A 40 1.52 11.71 9.73
N VAL A 41 0.98 10.68 10.38
CA VAL A 41 -0.24 10.82 11.19
C VAL A 41 -0.02 11.84 12.29
N ASN A 42 1.09 11.73 13.04
CA ASN A 42 1.41 12.71 14.07
C ASN A 42 1.56 14.12 13.47
N LEU A 43 2.24 14.25 12.33
CA LEU A 43 2.40 15.53 11.64
C LEU A 43 1.05 16.13 11.20
N SER A 44 0.13 15.30 10.70
CA SER A 44 -1.20 15.73 10.25
C SER A 44 -2.07 16.30 11.38
N LEU A 45 -1.84 15.88 12.62
CA LEU A 45 -2.54 16.38 13.82
C LEU A 45 -1.91 17.66 14.40
N HIS A 46 -0.74 18.06 13.90
CA HIS A 46 -0.03 19.26 14.32
C HIS A 46 -0.02 20.33 13.22
N LYS A 47 -0.01 21.60 13.61
CA LYS A 47 0.11 22.72 12.66
C LYS A 47 1.57 22.94 12.31
N VAL A 48 2.05 22.17 11.34
CA VAL A 48 3.43 22.24 10.84
C VAL A 48 3.45 23.05 9.55
N ASN A 49 4.14 24.19 9.57
CA ASN A 49 4.40 25.03 8.39
C ASN A 49 5.90 24.97 8.06
N MET A 50 6.27 25.28 6.82
CA MET A 50 7.68 25.34 6.39
C MET A 50 8.56 26.21 7.31
N LEU A 51 8.00 27.29 7.86
CA LEU A 51 8.69 28.21 8.78
C LEU A 51 8.91 27.64 10.20
N ASN A 52 8.07 26.69 10.63
CA ASN A 52 8.10 26.10 11.97
C ASN A 52 8.59 24.65 11.96
N PHE A 53 9.02 24.13 10.80
CA PHE A 53 9.50 22.76 10.68
C PHE A 53 10.74 22.51 11.56
N THR A 54 11.61 23.51 11.69
CA THR A 54 12.81 23.51 12.57
C THR A 54 12.51 23.98 14.00
N SER A 55 11.34 24.58 14.25
CA SER A 55 10.98 25.08 15.58
C SER A 55 10.34 23.96 16.40
N SER A 56 10.89 23.67 17.58
CA SER A 56 10.42 22.61 18.49
C SER A 56 8.99 22.81 19.05
N ASN A 57 8.28 23.87 18.65
CA ASN A 57 6.95 24.25 19.15
C ASN A 57 5.86 23.96 18.12
N TRP A 58 5.66 22.68 17.79
CA TRP A 58 4.51 22.26 16.98
C TRP A 58 3.23 22.37 17.81
N LYS A 59 2.29 23.19 17.35
CA LYS A 59 0.98 23.30 18.01
C LYS A 59 0.13 22.08 17.62
N PHE A 60 -0.28 21.30 18.61
CA PHE A 60 -1.29 20.25 18.41
C PHE A 60 -2.63 20.91 18.08
N VAL A 61 -3.17 20.62 16.89
CA VAL A 61 -4.45 21.17 16.41
C VAL A 61 -5.49 20.08 16.17
N GLY A 62 -5.15 18.81 16.45
CA GLY A 62 -6.05 17.69 16.29
C GLY A 62 -6.54 17.56 14.85
N LEU A 63 -7.87 17.49 14.67
CA LEU A 63 -8.50 17.29 13.36
C LEU A 63 -8.78 18.59 12.58
N ASP A 64 -8.42 19.76 13.12
CA ASP A 64 -8.70 21.06 12.50
C ASP A 64 -8.08 21.18 11.10
N ASN A 65 -6.89 20.60 10.91
CA ASN A 65 -6.24 20.52 9.60
C ASN A 65 -7.11 19.79 8.57
N PHE A 66 -7.73 18.67 8.94
CA PHE A 66 -8.57 17.89 8.03
C PHE A 66 -9.86 18.65 7.67
N ILE A 67 -10.52 19.28 8.65
CA ILE A 67 -11.74 20.06 8.41
C ILE A 67 -11.45 21.22 7.46
N LYS A 68 -10.34 21.94 7.71
CA LYS A 68 -9.91 23.05 6.85
C LYS A 68 -9.57 22.60 5.42
N THR A 69 -8.85 21.48 5.29
CA THR A 69 -8.48 20.92 3.98
C THR A 69 -9.71 20.42 3.20
N LEU A 70 -10.68 19.79 3.87
CA LEU A 70 -11.93 19.34 3.23
C LEU A 70 -12.88 20.50 2.90
N GLY A 71 -12.86 21.59 3.68
CA GLY A 71 -13.61 22.80 3.39
C GLY A 71 -13.03 23.65 2.26
N ASP A 72 -11.79 23.39 1.83
CA ASP A 72 -11.16 24.10 0.73
C ASP A 72 -11.74 23.63 -0.62
N LYS A 73 -12.30 24.58 -1.37
CA LYS A 73 -12.90 24.31 -2.69
C LYS A 73 -11.88 23.71 -3.66
N THR A 74 -10.61 24.10 -3.57
CA THR A 74 -9.53 23.57 -4.42
C THR A 74 -9.33 22.08 -4.20
N VAL A 75 -9.33 21.66 -2.93
CA VAL A 75 -9.14 20.25 -2.55
C VAL A 75 -10.36 19.43 -2.93
N THR A 76 -11.56 19.95 -2.66
CA THR A 76 -12.81 19.26 -3.03
C THR A 76 -12.93 19.12 -4.54
N ASP A 77 -12.64 20.17 -5.31
CA ASP A 77 -12.66 20.11 -6.78
C ASP A 77 -11.61 19.10 -7.30
N ALA A 78 -10.41 19.06 -6.69
CA ALA A 78 -9.39 18.07 -7.04
C ALA A 78 -9.84 16.63 -6.73
N LEU A 79 -10.44 16.39 -5.56
CA LEU A 79 -10.98 15.08 -5.18
C LEU A 79 -12.03 14.59 -6.18
N VAL A 80 -12.98 15.46 -6.56
CA VAL A 80 -14.01 15.12 -7.56
C VAL A 80 -13.37 14.78 -8.90
N ARG A 81 -12.39 15.58 -9.36
CA ARG A 81 -11.68 15.32 -10.62
C ARG A 81 -10.95 13.98 -10.59
N THR A 82 -10.22 13.67 -9.52
CA THR A 82 -9.51 12.40 -9.36
C THR A 82 -10.49 11.23 -9.29
N PHE A 83 -11.63 11.40 -8.61
CA PHE A 83 -12.65 10.37 -8.51
C PHE A 83 -13.32 10.07 -9.85
N VAL A 84 -13.70 11.11 -10.60
CA VAL A 84 -14.26 10.95 -11.95
C VAL A 84 -13.23 10.32 -12.89
N PHE A 85 -11.97 10.77 -12.84
CA PHE A 85 -10.89 10.18 -13.63
C PHE A 85 -10.72 8.69 -13.29
N MET A 86 -10.61 8.34 -12.00
CA MET A 86 -10.49 6.95 -11.55
C MET A 86 -11.66 6.10 -12.05
N LEU A 87 -12.90 6.57 -11.90
CA LEU A 87 -14.08 5.84 -12.35
C LEU A 87 -14.06 5.57 -13.86
N VAL A 88 -13.77 6.59 -14.66
CA VAL A 88 -13.72 6.48 -16.12
C VAL A 88 -12.59 5.53 -16.54
N THR A 89 -11.40 5.70 -15.97
CA THR A 89 -10.22 4.89 -16.29
C THR A 89 -10.41 3.43 -15.90
N VAL A 90 -10.81 3.16 -14.65
CA VAL A 90 -10.99 1.78 -14.16
C VAL A 90 -12.11 1.08 -14.94
N SER A 91 -13.24 1.76 -15.18
CA SER A 91 -14.34 1.18 -15.97
C SER A 91 -13.90 0.90 -17.40
N GLY A 92 -13.18 1.84 -18.03
CA GLY A 92 -12.63 1.65 -19.37
C GLY A 92 -11.63 0.48 -19.44
N GLN A 93 -10.73 0.37 -18.46
CA GLN A 93 -9.78 -0.74 -18.36
C GLN A 93 -10.48 -2.09 -18.19
N LEU A 94 -11.55 -2.15 -17.38
CA LEU A 94 -12.33 -3.38 -17.20
C LEU A 94 -13.05 -3.78 -18.48
N VAL A 95 -13.70 -2.83 -19.17
CA VAL A 95 -14.39 -3.10 -20.44
C VAL A 95 -13.40 -3.57 -21.50
N LEU A 96 -12.30 -2.86 -21.70
CA LEU A 96 -11.27 -3.23 -22.68
C LEU A 96 -10.59 -4.55 -22.32
N GLY A 97 -10.27 -4.76 -21.04
CA GLY A 97 -9.70 -6.02 -20.54
C GLY A 97 -10.64 -7.19 -20.73
N MET A 98 -11.94 -7.00 -20.51
CA MET A 98 -12.97 -8.03 -20.73
C MET A 98 -13.16 -8.33 -22.22
N ILE A 99 -13.20 -7.31 -23.08
CA ILE A 99 -13.24 -7.50 -24.54
C ILE A 99 -12.01 -8.27 -25.01
N GLY A 100 -10.82 -7.90 -24.54
CA GLY A 100 -9.57 -8.59 -24.84
C GLY A 100 -9.59 -10.04 -24.38
N ALA A 101 -10.03 -10.29 -23.13
CA ALA A 101 -10.14 -11.62 -22.56
C ALA A 101 -11.14 -12.51 -23.34
N LEU A 102 -12.31 -11.99 -23.70
CA LEU A 102 -13.33 -12.71 -24.46
C LEU A 102 -12.87 -13.00 -25.90
N THR A 103 -12.19 -12.04 -26.53
CA THR A 103 -11.62 -12.21 -27.87
C THR A 103 -10.55 -13.29 -27.84
N LEU A 104 -9.65 -13.27 -26.86
CA LEU A 104 -8.62 -14.31 -26.68
C LEU A 104 -9.23 -15.68 -26.32
N ASN A 105 -10.34 -15.70 -25.58
CA ASN A 105 -11.04 -16.92 -25.20
C ASN A 105 -11.78 -17.58 -26.39
N THR A 106 -12.30 -16.78 -27.33
CA THR A 106 -13.13 -17.29 -28.45
C THR A 106 -12.36 -17.39 -29.76
N ALA A 107 -11.44 -16.47 -30.03
CA ALA A 107 -10.56 -16.48 -31.19
C ALA A 107 -9.14 -16.78 -30.72
N LEU A 108 -8.72 -18.04 -30.84
CA LEU A 108 -7.44 -18.41 -31.45
C LEU A 108 -7.28 -19.92 -31.50
N LYS A 109 -7.52 -20.44 -32.70
CA LYS A 109 -6.93 -21.66 -33.25
C LYS A 109 -5.41 -21.48 -33.51
N GLY A 110 -4.71 -20.81 -32.59
CA GLY A 110 -3.33 -20.28 -32.75
C GLY A 110 -2.66 -19.92 -31.40
N ARG A 111 -2.87 -20.75 -30.38
CA ARG A 111 -2.49 -20.59 -28.96
C ARG A 111 -0.98 -20.43 -28.64
N GLY A 112 -0.10 -20.30 -29.63
CA GLY A 112 1.36 -20.35 -29.43
C GLY A 112 2.08 -19.01 -29.26
N LEU A 113 1.57 -17.92 -29.86
CA LEU A 113 2.36 -16.67 -29.97
C LEU A 113 1.98 -15.57 -28.96
N LEU A 114 0.77 -15.61 -28.41
CA LEU A 114 0.26 -14.55 -27.51
C LEU A 114 0.28 -14.91 -26.02
N THR A 115 0.67 -16.15 -25.67
CA THR A 115 0.79 -16.61 -24.27
C THR A 115 2.23 -16.61 -23.78
N VAL A 116 3.18 -16.18 -24.61
CA VAL A 116 4.60 -16.09 -24.25
C VAL A 116 5.01 -14.63 -24.22
N VAL A 117 4.66 -13.94 -23.12
CA VAL A 117 5.41 -12.87 -22.42
C VAL A 117 4.62 -12.53 -21.15
#